data_AF-A0A1F4A5P9-F1
#
_entry.id   AF-A0A1F4A5P9-F1
#
_cell.length_a   1.000
_cell.length_b   1.000
_cell.length_c   1.000
_cell.angle_alpha   90.00
_cell.angle_beta   90.00
_cell.angle_gamma   90.00
#
_symmetry.space_group_name_H-M   'P 1'
#
loop_
_entity.id
_entity.type
_entity.pdbx_description
1 polymer ?
#
loop_
_entity_poly.entity_id
_entity_poly.type
_entity_poly.pdbx_seq_one_letter_code
_entity_poly.pdbx_strand_id
1 'polypeptide(L)'
;MECVGEMPSVQRAHDTLRKSGISVLTVSLDGTGERAVKPFMAKHGYTVPALVDPGMDVSRAFGVRGVPSTVVVDRQGMIVARGFGPFDVDAAEFRKYLQRLAAKQ
;
A
#
# COMPACT_ATOMS: atom_id res chain seq x y z
N MET A 1 -4.24 -11.11 9.97
CA MET A 1 -5.70 -10.92 9.77
C MET A 1 -6.04 -9.44 9.61
N GLU A 2 -5.33 -8.54 10.29
CA GLU A 2 -5.42 -7.08 10.12
C GLU A 2 -5.12 -6.60 8.69
N CYS A 3 -4.09 -7.15 8.03
CA CYS A 3 -3.79 -6.81 6.63
C CYS A 3 -4.94 -7.10 5.65
N VAL A 4 -5.70 -8.18 5.88
CA VAL A 4 -6.86 -8.54 5.02
C VAL A 4 -8.03 -7.57 5.25
N GLY A 5 -8.21 -7.11 6.50
CA GLY A 5 -9.24 -6.15 6.86
C GLY A 5 -9.03 -4.76 6.25
N GLU A 6 -7.79 -4.38 5.96
CA GLU A 6 -7.46 -3.10 5.33
C GLU A 6 -7.64 -3.09 3.81
N MET A 7 -7.60 -4.25 3.14
CA MET A 7 -7.64 -4.33 1.68
C MET A 7 -8.84 -3.62 1.03
N PRO A 8 -10.07 -3.67 1.57
CA PRO A 8 -11.17 -2.85 1.04
C PRO A 8 -10.89 -1.35 1.06
N SER A 9 -10.21 -0.85 2.12
CA SER A 9 -9.78 0.54 2.22
C SER A 9 -8.69 0.85 1.20
N VAL A 10 -7.66 0.00 1.10
CA VAL A 10 -6.59 0.12 0.12
C VAL A 10 -7.13 0.18 -1.31
N GLN A 11 -8.12 -0.64 -1.64
CA GLN A 11 -8.77 -0.62 -2.96
C GLN A 11 -9.45 0.72 -3.24
N ARG A 12 -10.26 1.25 -2.30
CA ARG A 12 -10.91 2.56 -2.47
C ARG A 12 -9.89 3.70 -2.60
N ALA A 13 -8.82 3.64 -1.80
CA ALA A 13 -7.72 4.58 -1.89
C ALA A 13 -7.06 4.51 -3.26
N HIS A 14 -6.77 3.31 -3.79
CA HIS A 14 -6.25 3.12 -5.14
C HIS A 14 -7.16 3.75 -6.21
N ASP A 15 -8.47 3.49 -6.14
CA ASP A 15 -9.44 4.00 -7.11
C ASP A 15 -9.55 5.53 -7.11
N THR A 16 -9.43 6.14 -5.94
CA THR A 16 -9.56 7.59 -5.76
C THR A 16 -8.24 8.32 -6.07
N LEU A 17 -7.12 7.81 -5.54
CA LEU A 17 -5.82 8.46 -5.62
C LEU A 17 -5.17 8.36 -6.99
N ARG A 18 -5.51 7.33 -7.80
CA ARG A 18 -5.00 7.25 -9.19
C ARG A 18 -5.35 8.49 -10.01
N LYS A 19 -6.53 9.08 -9.77
CA LYS A 19 -6.99 10.30 -10.45
C LYS A 19 -6.16 11.54 -10.08
N SER A 20 -5.48 11.49 -8.93
CA SER A 20 -4.60 12.54 -8.43
C SER A 20 -3.12 12.28 -8.77
N GLY A 21 -2.83 11.32 -9.63
CA GLY A 21 -1.45 10.95 -10.00
C GLY A 21 -0.66 10.26 -8.89
N ILE A 22 -1.35 9.71 -7.88
CA ILE A 22 -0.74 8.98 -6.77
C ILE A 22 -0.98 7.49 -7.00
N SER A 23 0.10 6.72 -7.00
CA SER A 23 0.03 5.26 -7.15
C SER A 23 0.00 4.59 -5.79
N VAL A 24 -0.93 3.64 -5.63
CA VAL A 24 -1.01 2.75 -4.46
C VAL A 24 -0.57 1.37 -4.89
N LEU A 25 0.39 0.80 -4.16
CA LEU A 25 0.92 -0.55 -4.38
C LEU A 25 0.79 -1.34 -3.09
N THR A 26 0.47 -2.62 -3.20
CA THR A 26 0.55 -3.56 -2.08
C THR A 26 1.76 -4.46 -2.27
N VAL A 27 2.45 -4.80 -1.18
CA VAL A 27 3.61 -5.70 -1.19
C VAL A 27 3.33 -6.82 -0.20
N SER A 28 3.12 -8.03 -0.72
CA SER A 28 2.86 -9.21 0.08
C SER A 28 4.15 -9.86 0.54
N LEU A 29 4.24 -10.18 1.83
CA LEU A 29 5.36 -10.93 2.41
C LEU A 29 5.06 -12.44 2.51
N ASP A 30 3.97 -12.90 1.91
CA ASP A 30 3.60 -14.31 1.96
C ASP A 30 4.66 -15.17 1.26
N GLY A 31 5.21 -16.16 1.98
CA GLY A 31 6.26 -17.06 1.47
C GLY A 31 5.82 -17.92 0.28
N THR A 32 4.52 -18.06 0.04
CA THR A 32 3.94 -18.73 -1.12
C THR A 32 3.98 -17.86 -2.38
N GLY A 33 4.22 -16.55 -2.21
CA GLY A 33 4.34 -15.57 -3.28
C GLY A 33 3.07 -15.44 -4.11
N GLU A 34 3.24 -15.34 -5.44
CA GLU A 34 2.13 -15.09 -6.36
C GLU A 34 1.03 -16.17 -6.28
N ARG A 35 1.39 -17.40 -5.91
CA ARG A 35 0.43 -18.52 -5.79
C ARG A 35 -0.60 -18.30 -4.67
N ALA A 36 -0.28 -17.51 -3.64
CA ALA A 36 -1.25 -17.09 -2.62
C ALA A 36 -1.91 -15.76 -3.01
N VAL A 37 -1.13 -14.80 -3.53
CA VAL A 37 -1.63 -13.44 -3.80
C VAL A 37 -2.65 -13.40 -4.94
N LYS A 38 -2.37 -14.04 -6.09
CA LYS A 38 -3.26 -13.95 -7.26
C LYS A 38 -4.67 -14.48 -6.97
N PRO A 39 -4.86 -15.66 -6.35
CA PRO A 39 -6.20 -16.14 -6.01
C PRO A 39 -6.91 -15.24 -4.99
N PHE A 40 -6.19 -14.70 -4.01
CA PHE A 40 -6.78 -13.77 -3.02
C PHE A 40 -7.30 -12.50 -3.70
N MET A 41 -6.48 -11.86 -4.54
CA MET A 41 -6.87 -10.66 -5.27
C MET A 41 -8.08 -10.92 -6.18
N ALA A 42 -8.06 -12.01 -6.94
CA ALA A 42 -9.14 -12.39 -7.84
C ALA A 42 -10.45 -12.70 -7.09
N LYS A 43 -10.37 -13.48 -5.99
CA LYS A 43 -11.53 -13.85 -5.17
C LYS A 43 -12.26 -12.63 -4.61
N HIS A 44 -11.51 -11.59 -4.25
CA HIS A 44 -12.04 -10.38 -3.63
C HIS A 44 -12.28 -9.23 -4.63
N GLY A 45 -11.94 -9.42 -5.91
CA GLY A 45 -12.11 -8.41 -6.95
C GLY A 45 -11.19 -7.20 -6.81
N TYR A 46 -10.05 -7.34 -6.13
CA TYR A 46 -9.08 -6.26 -5.96
C TYR A 46 -8.27 -6.04 -7.24
N THR A 47 -8.13 -4.77 -7.62
CA THR A 47 -7.39 -4.33 -8.80
C THR A 47 -6.16 -3.49 -8.45
N VAL A 48 -6.00 -3.11 -7.18
CA VAL A 48 -4.76 -2.50 -6.70
C VAL A 48 -3.57 -3.40 -7.04
N PRO A 49 -2.47 -2.88 -7.61
CA PRO A 49 -1.30 -3.68 -7.91
C PRO A 49 -0.78 -4.40 -6.66
N ALA A 50 -0.52 -5.69 -6.80
CA ALA A 50 0.04 -6.54 -5.76
C ALA A 50 1.39 -7.11 -6.18
N LEU A 51 2.43 -6.67 -5.49
CA LEU A 51 3.80 -7.17 -5.60
C LEU A 51 4.05 -8.24 -4.53
N VAL A 52 5.09 -9.03 -4.72
CA VAL A 52 5.50 -10.09 -3.79
C VAL A 52 6.94 -9.87 -3.35
N ASP A 53 7.18 -9.98 -2.05
CA ASP A 53 8.48 -9.84 -1.39
C ASP A 53 8.62 -10.88 -0.27
N PRO A 54 8.63 -12.19 -0.59
CA PRO A 54 8.67 -13.26 0.42
C PRO A 54 9.97 -13.25 1.25
N GLY A 55 11.06 -12.69 0.71
CA GLY A 55 12.34 -12.53 1.40
C GLY A 55 12.43 -11.30 2.31
N MET A 56 11.45 -10.40 2.23
CA MET A 56 11.45 -9.08 2.88
C MET A 56 12.60 -8.16 2.45
N ASP A 57 13.27 -8.42 1.33
CA ASP A 57 14.45 -7.66 0.91
C ASP A 57 14.07 -6.21 0.59
N VAL A 58 12.99 -6.04 -0.19
CA VAL A 58 12.44 -4.72 -0.52
C VAL A 58 11.90 -4.06 0.74
N SER A 59 11.08 -4.79 1.50
CA SER A 59 10.41 -4.25 2.69
C SER A 59 11.42 -3.73 3.72
N ARG A 60 12.51 -4.47 3.97
CA ARG A 60 13.59 -4.04 4.87
C ARG A 60 14.33 -2.81 4.33
N ALA A 61 14.57 -2.72 3.02
CA ALA A 61 15.17 -1.54 2.41
C ALA A 61 14.31 -0.27 2.60
N PHE A 62 12.98 -0.41 2.63
CA PHE A 62 12.06 0.69 2.96
C PHE A 62 11.91 0.95 4.47
N GLY A 63 12.57 0.15 5.32
CA GLY A 63 12.57 0.26 6.77
C GLY A 63 11.37 -0.42 7.46
N VAL A 64 10.66 -1.30 6.75
CA VAL A 64 9.54 -2.09 7.31
C VAL A 64 10.10 -3.16 8.23
N ARG A 65 9.56 -3.22 9.46
CA ARG A 65 9.97 -4.19 10.50
C ARG A 65 8.85 -5.16 10.90
N GLY A 66 7.63 -4.94 10.43
CA GLY A 66 6.46 -5.76 10.73
C GLY A 66 5.29 -5.36 9.84
N VAL A 67 4.20 -6.14 9.91
CA VAL A 67 2.98 -5.91 9.13
C VAL A 67 1.77 -5.76 10.04
N PRO A 68 0.74 -5.00 9.63
CA PRO A 68 0.74 -4.11 8.47
C PRO A 68 1.65 -2.88 8.65
N SER A 69 2.24 -2.42 7.55
CA SER A 69 3.03 -1.19 7.48
C SER A 69 2.73 -0.46 6.18
N THR A 70 2.71 0.87 6.23
CA THR A 70 2.53 1.73 5.07
C THR A 70 3.69 2.70 4.95
N VAL A 71 4.20 2.89 3.73
CA VAL A 71 5.27 3.83 3.43
C VAL A 71 4.79 4.80 2.36
N VAL A 72 5.06 6.09 2.54
CA VAL A 72 4.75 7.12 1.55
C VAL A 72 6.06 7.63 0.95
N VAL A 73 6.14 7.57 -0.37
CA VAL A 73 7.29 8.02 -1.16
C VAL A 73 6.85 9.20 -2.02
N ASP A 74 7.63 10.28 -2.03
CA ASP A 74 7.39 11.44 -2.89
C ASP A 74 7.93 11.24 -4.32
N ARG A 75 7.78 12.24 -5.22
CA ARG A 75 8.24 12.10 -6.61
C ARG A 75 9.76 12.14 -6.77
N GLN A 76 10.51 12.56 -5.75
CA GLN A 76 11.98 12.46 -5.73
C GLN A 76 12.45 11.07 -5.30
N GLY A 77 11.53 10.17 -4.92
CA GLY A 77 11.88 8.86 -4.39
C GLY A 77 12.22 8.88 -2.91
N MET A 78 11.92 9.96 -2.18
CA MET A 78 12.21 10.08 -0.77
C MET A 78 11.05 9.57 0.08
N ILE A 79 11.37 8.85 1.16
CA ILE A 79 10.36 8.39 2.12
C ILE A 79 9.97 9.57 3.02
N VAL A 80 8.75 10.07 2.85
CA VAL A 80 8.23 11.25 3.57
C VAL A 80 7.31 10.88 4.75
N ALA A 81 6.78 9.66 4.77
CA ALA A 81 6.03 9.15 5.91
C ALA A 81 6.11 7.61 6.02
N ARG A 82 5.92 7.11 7.25
CA ARG A 82 5.77 5.70 7.57
C ARG A 82 4.66 5.53 8.60
N GLY A 83 3.86 4.48 8.45
CA GLY A 83 2.82 4.07 9.40
C GLY A 83 3.00 2.60 9.74
N PHE A 84 2.74 2.25 11.01
CA PHE A 84 2.76 0.87 11.51
C PHE A 84 1.42 0.56 12.16
N GLY A 85 0.92 -0.65 11.89
CA GLY A 85 -0.39 -1.09 12.35
C GLY A 85 -1.53 -0.70 11.40
N PRO A 86 -2.72 -1.27 11.61
CA PRO A 86 -3.82 -1.12 10.69
C PRO A 86 -4.45 0.27 10.77
N PHE A 87 -4.85 0.83 9.63
CA PHE A 87 -5.63 2.05 9.55
C PHE A 87 -6.47 2.13 8.27
N ASP A 88 -7.40 3.08 8.23
CA ASP A 88 -8.14 3.38 7.01
C ASP A 88 -7.25 4.18 6.03
N VAL A 89 -6.65 3.49 5.07
CA VAL A 89 -5.83 4.08 3.99
C VAL A 89 -6.64 5.06 3.12
N ASP A 90 -7.96 4.89 3.06
CA ASP A 90 -8.89 5.79 2.38
C ASP A 90 -9.40 6.93 3.28
N ALA A 91 -8.87 7.10 4.50
CA ALA A 91 -9.29 8.19 5.39
C ALA A 91 -9.17 9.55 4.70
N ALA A 92 -10.18 10.41 4.86
CA ALA A 92 -10.27 11.69 4.17
C ALA A 92 -9.07 12.60 4.47
N GLU A 93 -8.61 12.60 5.73
CA GLU A 93 -7.45 13.32 6.22
C GLU A 93 -6.18 12.83 5.55
N PHE A 94 -6.02 11.51 5.42
CA PHE A 94 -4.85 10.91 4.79
C PHE A 94 -4.83 11.18 3.28
N ARG A 95 -5.96 11.06 2.59
CA ARG A 95 -6.07 11.46 1.17
C ARG A 95 -5.69 12.93 0.97
N LYS A 96 -6.21 13.84 1.81
CA LYS A 96 -5.86 15.27 1.76
C LYS A 96 -4.37 15.51 2.02
N TYR A 97 -3.74 14.73 2.89
CA TYR A 97 -2.30 14.78 3.11
C TYR A 97 -1.54 14.37 1.85
N LEU A 98 -1.87 13.20 1.27
CA LEU A 98 -1.22 12.69 0.05
C LEU A 98 -1.41 13.64 -1.15
N GLN A 99 -2.60 14.19 -1.34
CA GLN A 99 -2.89 15.15 -2.41
C GLN A 99 -2.09 16.45 -2.24
N ARG A 100 -1.92 16.94 -1.00
CA ARG A 100 -1.07 18.10 -0.74
C ARG A 100 0.41 17.82 -1.03
N LEU A 101 0.88 16.60 -0.73
CA LEU A 101 2.24 16.19 -1.11
C LEU A 101 2.39 16.13 -2.63
N ALA A 102 1.43 15.53 -3.34
CA ALA A 102 1.45 15.42 -4.79
C ALA A 102 1.32 16.76 -5.53
N ALA A 103 0.68 17.76 -4.90
CA ALA A 103 0.55 19.11 -5.44
C ALA A 103 1.78 20.00 -5.17
N LYS A 104 2.65 19.62 -4.24
CA LYS A 104 3.80 20.43 -3.81
C LYS A 104 5.03 20.35 -4.74
N GLN A 105 4.86 19.82 -5.95
CA GLN A 105 5.96 19.58 -6.90
C GLN A 105 5.48 19.72 -8.34
#